data_AF-A0A6J6ATP1-F1
#
_entry.id   AF-A0A6J6ATP1-F1
#
_cell.length_a   1.000
_cell.length_b   1.000
_cell.length_c   1.000
_cell.angle_alpha   90.00
_cell.angle_beta   90.00
_cell.angle_gamma   90.00
#
_symmetry.space_group_name_H-M   'P 1'
#
loop_
_entity.id
_entity.type
_entity.pdbx_description
1 polymer ?
#
loop_
_entity_poly.entity_id
_entity_poly.type
_entity_poly.pdbx_seq_one_letter_code
_entity_poly.pdbx_strand_id
1 'polypeptide(L)'
;MDSMWLGQMFGAKWYGGDQTAAFASDSRWAKAFNWQKSFIANVYGGGNFDTGSKLLTKFVAAKGGEWGTDHDFMTGRVAMKWDANWMGPMFCTGDDWAMADKCTAKYEFTISGFPVSPELVSTYSGSGVVGQAQMGISKGSKNVKDAWIVMKGLATDTKLASAWDSANGAPSSLLSKDARPAKYPAWYQPIYDVVAHPMSAYHIVKNTGEHQEEALLQNLMASWQAGDTPNLKTALADLANKVNQIVARNN
;
A
#
# COMPACT_ATOMS: atom_id res chain seq x y z
N MET A 1 7.33 5.74 4.42
CA MET A 1 6.42 5.69 3.25
C MET A 1 6.82 4.48 2.44
N ASP A 2 5.89 3.58 2.14
CA ASP A 2 6.16 2.40 1.31
C ASP A 2 6.35 2.81 -0.16
N SER A 3 7.18 2.06 -0.88
CA SER A 3 7.48 2.26 -2.29
C SER A 3 6.29 2.02 -3.21
N MET A 4 5.41 1.07 -2.88
CA MET A 4 4.18 0.81 -3.61
C MET A 4 3.24 2.01 -3.57
N TRP A 5 3.13 2.66 -2.40
CA TRP A 5 2.26 3.81 -2.24
C TRP A 5 2.78 5.03 -2.98
N LEU A 6 4.08 5.30 -2.89
CA LEU A 6 4.69 6.40 -3.63
C LEU A 6 4.47 6.23 -5.15
N GLY A 7 4.62 5.02 -5.67
CA GLY A 7 4.33 4.72 -7.07
C GLY A 7 2.89 5.05 -7.46
N GLN A 8 1.91 4.61 -6.65
CA GLN A 8 0.49 4.87 -6.88
C GLN A 8 0.15 6.37 -6.88
N MET A 9 0.70 7.15 -5.95
CA MET A 9 0.45 8.60 -5.86
C MET A 9 0.85 9.37 -7.13
N PHE A 10 1.81 8.84 -7.89
CA PHE A 10 2.32 9.42 -9.14
C PHE A 10 1.95 8.60 -10.38
N GLY A 11 1.14 7.55 -10.23
CA GLY A 11 0.80 6.62 -11.31
C GLY A 11 2.01 5.96 -11.98
N ALA A 12 3.15 5.84 -11.27
CA ALA A 12 4.39 5.32 -11.80
C ALA A 12 4.27 3.81 -12.10
N LYS A 13 4.86 3.37 -13.21
CA LYS A 13 4.82 1.96 -13.64
C LYS A 13 6.05 1.21 -13.17
N TRP A 14 5.83 -0.01 -12.68
CA TRP A 14 6.89 -0.95 -12.31
C TRP A 14 7.58 -1.55 -13.54
N TYR A 15 6.80 -1.82 -14.59
CA TYR A 15 7.26 -2.42 -15.84
C TYR A 15 6.73 -1.65 -17.06
N GLY A 16 7.54 -1.63 -18.13
CA GLY A 16 7.23 -1.05 -19.43
C GLY A 16 6.33 -1.97 -20.28
N GLY A 17 5.89 -1.46 -21.43
CA GLY A 17 5.09 -2.25 -22.38
C GLY A 17 5.86 -3.41 -23.02
N ASP A 18 7.18 -3.29 -23.08
CA ASP A 18 8.15 -4.32 -23.48
C ASP A 18 8.47 -5.33 -22.36
N GLN A 19 7.78 -5.20 -21.21
CA GLN A 19 7.97 -6.03 -20.02
C GLN A 19 9.27 -5.82 -19.25
N THR A 20 10.10 -4.83 -19.62
CA THR A 20 11.31 -4.49 -18.84
C THR A 20 10.97 -3.59 -17.66
N ALA A 21 11.82 -3.54 -16.65
CA ALA A 21 11.68 -2.67 -15.49
C ALA A 21 11.62 -1.19 -15.91
N ALA A 22 10.61 -0.48 -15.45
CA ALA A 22 10.33 0.90 -15.88
C ALA A 22 10.92 1.98 -14.96
N PHE A 23 11.66 1.63 -13.91
CA PHE A 23 12.20 2.60 -12.94
C PHE A 23 13.03 3.71 -13.57
N ALA A 24 13.78 3.39 -14.63
CA ALA A 24 14.62 4.35 -15.34
C ALA A 24 13.91 5.04 -16.51
N SER A 25 12.95 4.36 -17.16
CA SER A 25 12.29 4.83 -18.39
C SER A 25 11.00 5.61 -18.11
N ASP A 26 10.33 5.35 -17.00
CA ASP A 26 9.16 6.10 -16.54
C ASP A 26 9.57 7.29 -15.66
N SER A 27 9.50 8.49 -16.24
CA SER A 27 9.86 9.75 -15.56
C SER A 27 9.06 10.03 -14.29
N ARG A 28 7.91 9.37 -14.10
CA ARG A 28 7.08 9.51 -12.90
C ARG A 28 7.78 8.99 -11.64
N TRP A 29 8.68 8.01 -11.75
CA TRP A 29 9.52 7.60 -10.62
C TRP A 29 10.47 8.72 -10.18
N ALA A 30 11.19 9.32 -11.12
CA ALA A 30 12.08 10.44 -10.81
C ALA A 30 11.29 11.62 -10.21
N LYS A 31 10.08 11.91 -10.73
CA LYS A 31 9.18 12.92 -10.17
C LYS A 31 8.78 12.59 -8.73
N ALA A 32 8.38 11.35 -8.46
CA ALA A 32 7.93 10.93 -7.13
C ALA A 32 9.03 11.03 -6.07
N PHE A 33 10.25 10.59 -6.41
CA PHE A 33 11.42 10.70 -5.53
C PHE A 33 11.82 12.16 -5.28
N ASN A 34 11.80 13.00 -6.32
CA ASN A 34 12.07 14.43 -6.15
C ASN A 34 11.01 15.11 -5.28
N TRP A 35 9.73 14.78 -5.47
CA TRP A 35 8.67 15.26 -4.59
C TRP A 35 8.90 14.85 -3.14
N GLN A 36 9.27 13.59 -2.88
CA GLN A 36 9.56 13.11 -1.53
C GLN A 36 10.70 13.91 -0.89
N LYS A 37 11.77 14.21 -1.64
CA LYS A 37 12.88 15.04 -1.16
C LYS A 37 12.42 16.46 -0.81
N SER A 38 11.62 17.08 -1.68
CA SER A 38 11.03 18.40 -1.44
C SER A 38 10.08 18.40 -0.25
N PHE A 39 9.27 17.35 -0.09
CA PHE A 39 8.36 17.19 1.03
C PHE A 39 9.12 17.12 2.36
N ILE A 40 10.18 16.31 2.43
CA ILE A 40 11.05 16.22 3.61
C ILE A 40 11.67 17.59 3.94
N ALA A 41 12.21 18.28 2.93
CA ALA A 41 12.81 19.59 3.13
C ALA A 41 11.79 20.61 3.65
N ASN A 42 10.62 20.71 3.02
CA ASN A 42 9.66 21.76 3.30
C ASN A 42 8.86 21.49 4.59
N VAL A 43 8.38 20.26 4.77
CA VAL A 43 7.47 19.91 5.86
C VAL A 43 8.21 19.61 7.15
N TYR A 44 9.37 18.92 7.07
CA TYR A 44 10.13 18.53 8.26
C TYR A 44 11.36 19.41 8.49
N GLY A 45 11.92 20.00 7.44
CA GLY A 45 13.21 20.67 7.48
C GLY A 45 13.19 22.20 7.40
N GLY A 46 12.01 22.83 7.34
CA GLY A 46 11.91 24.30 7.19
C GLY A 46 12.52 24.83 5.88
N GLY A 47 12.46 24.03 4.81
CA GLY A 47 13.08 24.30 3.51
C GLY A 47 14.47 23.69 3.33
N ASN A 48 15.06 23.09 4.37
CA ASN A 48 16.36 22.42 4.29
C ASN A 48 16.22 20.89 4.33
N PHE A 49 16.70 20.20 3.29
CA PHE A 49 16.61 18.76 3.20
C PHE A 49 17.39 18.03 4.29
N ASP A 50 18.64 18.41 4.57
CA ASP A 50 19.49 17.71 5.54
C ASP A 50 18.90 17.79 6.95
N THR A 51 18.34 18.95 7.32
CA THR A 51 17.60 19.14 8.57
C THR A 51 16.38 18.22 8.61
N GLY A 52 15.54 18.23 7.56
CA GLY A 52 14.33 17.41 7.48
C GLY A 52 14.64 15.92 7.52
N SER A 53 15.67 15.48 6.79
CA SER A 53 16.12 14.09 6.73
C SER A 53 16.62 13.59 8.09
N LYS A 54 17.43 14.39 8.80
CA LYS A 54 17.89 14.06 10.16
C LYS A 54 16.74 13.97 11.17
N LEU A 55 15.79 14.91 11.12
CA LEU A 55 14.62 14.90 11.99
C LEU A 55 13.72 13.70 11.70
N LEU A 56 13.48 13.40 10.42
CA LEU A 56 12.70 12.23 10.01
C LEU A 56 13.38 10.93 10.45
N THR A 57 14.70 10.80 10.24
CA THR A 57 15.46 9.63 10.66
C THR A 57 15.40 9.44 12.17
N LYS A 58 15.56 10.51 12.95
CA LYS A 58 15.42 10.48 14.41
C LYS A 58 14.01 10.06 14.84
N PHE A 59 12.99 10.58 14.16
CA PHE A 59 11.60 10.21 14.42
C PHE A 59 11.37 8.71 14.17
N VAL A 60 11.80 8.21 13.02
CA VAL A 60 11.66 6.78 12.64
C VAL A 60 12.43 5.87 13.61
N ALA A 61 13.63 6.27 14.05
CA ALA A 61 14.41 5.52 15.03
C ALA A 61 13.74 5.45 16.42
N ALA A 62 12.85 6.39 16.73
CA ALA A 62 12.09 6.47 17.97
C ALA A 62 10.58 6.23 17.75
N LYS A 63 10.22 5.49 16.69
CA LYS A 63 8.82 5.16 16.41
C LYS A 63 8.24 4.25 17.50
N GLY A 64 6.94 4.38 17.73
CA GLY A 64 6.18 3.49 18.61
C GLY A 64 6.09 2.06 18.06
N GLY A 65 5.38 1.19 18.79
CA GLY A 65 5.07 -0.16 18.31
C GLY A 65 4.24 -0.11 17.03
N GLU A 66 4.36 -1.12 16.16
CA GLU A 66 3.44 -1.28 15.02
C GLU A 66 2.02 -1.65 15.51
N TRP A 67 1.95 -2.24 16.71
CA TRP A 67 0.73 -2.79 17.28
C TRP A 67 0.34 -2.06 18.56
N GLY A 68 -0.96 -2.02 18.76
CA GLY A 68 -1.61 -1.60 19.98
C GLY A 68 -1.44 -0.12 20.33
N THR A 69 -1.78 0.21 21.57
CA THR A 69 -1.96 1.62 22.00
C THR A 69 -0.71 2.51 21.97
N ASP A 70 0.49 1.93 21.92
CA ASP A 70 1.76 2.66 21.76
C ASP A 70 2.06 3.07 20.31
N HIS A 71 1.21 2.71 19.35
CA HIS A 71 1.39 3.06 17.95
C HIS A 71 1.34 4.59 17.74
N ASP A 72 2.22 5.14 16.88
CA ASP A 72 2.41 6.59 16.74
C ASP A 72 1.15 7.34 16.24
N PHE A 73 0.30 6.69 15.45
CA PHE A 73 -0.99 7.24 15.07
C PHE A 73 -1.95 7.30 16.26
N MET A 74 -1.94 6.26 17.11
CA MET A 74 -2.83 6.18 18.27
C MET A 74 -2.45 7.14 19.39
N THR A 75 -1.14 7.39 19.55
CA THR A 75 -0.60 8.34 20.51
C THR A 75 -0.64 9.79 20.01
N GLY A 76 -1.07 10.02 18.75
CA GLY A 76 -1.15 11.35 18.15
C GLY A 76 0.18 11.94 17.68
N ARG A 77 1.26 11.14 17.65
CA ARG A 77 2.55 11.55 17.09
C ARG A 77 2.53 11.62 15.57
N VAL A 78 1.62 10.89 14.93
CA VAL A 78 1.39 10.89 13.47
C VAL A 78 -0.07 11.22 13.19
N ALA A 79 -0.31 12.27 12.40
CA ALA A 79 -1.67 12.70 12.05
C ALA A 79 -2.29 11.93 10.87
N MET A 80 -1.45 11.35 10.00
CA MET A 80 -1.89 10.58 8.82
C MET A 80 -0.90 9.45 8.57
N LYS A 81 -1.43 8.24 8.32
CA LYS A 81 -0.65 7.08 7.93
C LYS A 81 -1.37 6.34 6.80
N TRP A 82 -0.59 5.88 5.84
CA TRP A 82 -1.02 4.82 4.92
C TRP A 82 -0.84 3.49 5.62
N ASP A 83 -1.88 2.68 5.65
CA ASP A 83 -1.85 1.39 6.34
C ASP A 83 -2.77 0.40 5.64
N ALA A 84 -2.66 -0.86 6.03
CA ALA A 84 -3.57 -1.89 5.59
C ALA A 84 -4.97 -1.67 6.19
N ASN A 85 -5.99 -1.93 5.39
CA ASN A 85 -7.41 -1.81 5.76
C ASN A 85 -7.80 -2.54 7.06
N TRP A 86 -7.17 -3.68 7.36
CA TRP A 86 -7.46 -4.48 8.56
C TRP A 86 -6.90 -3.86 9.85
N MET A 87 -6.09 -2.79 9.78
CA MET A 87 -5.65 -2.00 10.94
C MET A 87 -6.70 -0.98 11.42
N GLY A 88 -7.70 -0.66 10.57
CA GLY A 88 -8.74 0.33 10.89
C GLY A 88 -9.45 0.11 12.23
N PRO A 89 -9.85 -1.12 12.62
CA PRO A 89 -10.42 -1.39 13.93
C PRO A 89 -9.50 -1.02 15.09
N MET A 90 -8.20 -1.32 14.99
CA MET A 90 -7.22 -0.93 16.02
C MET A 90 -7.15 0.60 16.16
N PHE A 91 -7.17 1.34 15.05
CA PHE A 91 -7.16 2.80 15.11
C PHE A 91 -8.47 3.40 15.60
N CYS A 92 -9.60 2.72 15.39
CA CYS A 92 -10.91 3.18 15.84
C CYS A 92 -11.17 2.85 17.32
N THR A 93 -10.84 1.64 17.77
CA THR A 93 -11.20 1.12 19.10
C THR A 93 -10.03 0.71 19.99
N GLY A 94 -8.79 0.82 19.52
CA GLY A 94 -7.61 0.33 20.22
C GLY A 94 -7.49 -1.18 20.24
N ASP A 95 -6.92 -1.73 21.31
CA ASP A 95 -6.61 -3.17 21.46
C ASP A 95 -7.85 -4.08 21.50
N ASP A 96 -9.06 -3.51 21.43
CA ASP A 96 -10.30 -4.25 21.26
C ASP A 96 -10.51 -4.78 19.82
N TRP A 97 -9.85 -4.18 18.82
CA TRP A 97 -9.96 -4.54 17.39
C TRP A 97 -11.41 -4.68 16.88
N ALA A 98 -12.34 -3.90 17.45
CA ALA A 98 -13.76 -4.02 17.18
C ALA A 98 -14.20 -3.15 16.00
N MET A 99 -15.07 -3.70 15.16
CA MET A 99 -15.78 -2.93 14.14
C MET A 99 -16.91 -2.15 14.83
N ALA A 100 -16.69 -0.85 15.07
CA ALA A 100 -17.63 0.00 15.79
C ALA A 100 -18.04 1.25 14.99
N ASP A 101 -19.32 1.61 15.04
CA ASP A 101 -19.85 2.84 14.42
C ASP A 101 -19.25 4.10 15.05
N LYS A 102 -19.05 4.08 16.37
CA LYS A 102 -18.41 5.16 17.11
C LYS A 102 -17.03 4.72 17.58
N CYS A 103 -16.01 5.37 17.08
CA CYS A 103 -14.64 5.16 17.54
C CYS A 103 -14.47 5.65 18.98
N THR A 104 -13.70 4.89 19.76
CA THR A 104 -13.30 5.22 21.14
C THR A 104 -11.90 5.84 21.19
N ALA A 105 -11.23 5.96 20.05
CA ALA A 105 -9.99 6.71 19.89
C ALA A 105 -10.11 8.15 20.42
N LYS A 106 -9.01 8.69 20.91
CA LYS A 106 -8.94 10.07 21.47
C LYS A 106 -8.93 11.16 20.39
N TYR A 107 -9.06 10.78 19.13
CA TYR A 107 -8.98 11.65 17.95
C TYR A 107 -10.10 11.28 16.96
N GLU A 108 -10.38 12.19 16.03
CA GLU A 108 -11.29 11.92 14.94
C GLU A 108 -10.63 10.98 13.93
N PHE A 109 -11.17 9.77 13.82
CA PHE A 109 -10.66 8.76 12.90
C PHE A 109 -11.45 8.76 11.59
N THR A 110 -10.72 8.84 10.47
CA THR A 110 -11.28 8.73 9.13
C THR A 110 -10.33 7.96 8.21
N ILE A 111 -10.87 7.39 7.13
CA ILE A 111 -10.12 6.73 6.08
C ILE A 111 -10.42 7.46 4.76
N SER A 112 -9.42 7.55 3.89
CA SER A 112 -9.56 8.05 2.53
C SER A 112 -8.68 7.24 1.59
N GLY A 113 -8.94 7.35 0.28
CA GLY A 113 -7.98 6.91 -0.73
C GLY A 113 -6.72 7.78 -0.74
N PHE A 114 -5.76 7.43 -1.57
CA PHE A 114 -4.45 8.07 -1.55
C PHE A 114 -4.55 9.51 -2.10
N PRO A 115 -3.80 10.46 -1.51
CA PRO A 115 -3.53 11.72 -2.19
C PRO A 115 -2.68 11.44 -3.43
N VAL A 116 -2.82 12.27 -4.46
CA VAL A 116 -2.11 12.08 -5.73
C VAL A 116 -1.42 13.37 -6.16
N SER A 117 -0.44 13.25 -7.04
CA SER A 117 0.18 14.42 -7.68
C SER A 117 -0.89 15.28 -8.36
N PRO A 118 -0.76 16.63 -8.37
CA PRO A 118 -1.81 17.53 -8.86
C PRO A 118 -2.36 17.20 -10.24
N GLU A 119 -1.52 16.76 -11.17
CA GLU A 119 -1.92 16.40 -12.53
C GLU A 119 -2.78 15.12 -12.63
N LEU A 120 -2.81 14.31 -11.56
CA LEU A 120 -3.57 13.06 -11.49
C LEU A 120 -4.87 13.21 -10.69
N VAL A 121 -5.17 14.38 -10.13
CA VAL A 121 -6.35 14.58 -9.28
C VAL A 121 -7.65 14.16 -9.98
N SER A 122 -7.81 14.50 -11.26
CA SER A 122 -9.02 14.16 -12.02
C SER A 122 -9.19 12.67 -12.34
N THR A 123 -8.14 11.85 -12.15
CA THR A 123 -8.13 10.45 -12.60
C THR A 123 -7.75 9.44 -11.52
N TYR A 124 -6.85 9.76 -10.59
CA TYR A 124 -6.37 8.86 -9.54
C TYR A 124 -6.81 9.26 -8.13
N SER A 125 -7.41 10.43 -7.92
CA SER A 125 -7.80 10.85 -6.56
C SER A 125 -8.78 9.86 -5.95
N GLY A 126 -8.47 9.36 -4.74
CA GLY A 126 -9.28 8.32 -4.10
C GLY A 126 -8.91 6.89 -4.52
N SER A 127 -7.96 6.71 -5.43
CA SER A 127 -7.37 5.40 -5.73
C SER A 127 -6.44 4.93 -4.60
N GLY A 128 -6.02 3.68 -4.67
CA GLY A 128 -5.04 3.12 -3.74
C GLY A 128 -4.40 1.87 -4.31
N VAL A 129 -3.52 1.28 -3.50
CA VAL A 129 -2.95 -0.02 -3.81
C VAL A 129 -3.86 -1.10 -3.23
N VAL A 130 -4.33 -2.01 -4.08
CA VAL A 130 -5.21 -3.10 -3.68
C VAL A 130 -4.38 -4.37 -3.54
N GLY A 131 -4.60 -5.08 -2.44
CA GLY A 131 -4.09 -6.42 -2.21
C GLY A 131 -5.22 -7.30 -1.70
N GLN A 132 -5.15 -8.60 -1.97
CA GLN A 132 -6.09 -9.58 -1.44
C GLN A 132 -5.33 -10.83 -1.01
N ALA A 133 -5.82 -11.49 0.04
CA ALA A 133 -5.31 -12.80 0.42
C ALA A 133 -5.55 -13.79 -0.73
N GLN A 134 -4.49 -14.45 -1.18
CA GLN A 134 -4.57 -15.43 -2.24
C GLN A 134 -5.01 -16.78 -1.66
N MET A 135 -5.96 -17.43 -2.33
CA MET A 135 -6.37 -18.80 -2.02
C MET A 135 -5.94 -19.73 -3.17
N GLY A 136 -5.40 -20.89 -2.82
CA GLY A 136 -4.96 -21.89 -3.79
C GLY A 136 -5.26 -23.30 -3.32
N ILE A 137 -5.48 -24.21 -4.27
CA ILE A 137 -5.62 -25.65 -3.99
C ILE A 137 -4.24 -26.28 -4.07
N SER A 138 -3.76 -26.82 -2.95
CA SER A 138 -2.49 -27.56 -2.94
C SER A 138 -2.52 -28.72 -3.94
N LYS A 139 -1.42 -28.91 -4.68
CA LYS A 139 -1.23 -30.03 -5.63
C LYS A 139 -1.43 -31.40 -4.97
N GLY A 140 -1.20 -31.51 -3.65
CA GLY A 140 -1.37 -32.74 -2.89
C GLY A 140 -2.80 -33.00 -2.39
N SER A 141 -3.73 -32.07 -2.59
CA SER A 141 -5.10 -32.17 -2.07
C SER A 141 -5.81 -33.42 -2.59
N LYS A 142 -6.45 -34.17 -1.69
CA LYS A 142 -7.34 -35.28 -2.04
C LYS A 142 -8.78 -34.84 -2.28
N ASN A 143 -9.13 -33.60 -1.92
CA ASN A 143 -10.48 -33.05 -1.97
C ASN A 143 -10.54 -31.85 -2.93
N VAL A 144 -9.91 -31.95 -4.11
CA VAL A 144 -9.82 -30.85 -5.09
C VAL A 144 -11.20 -30.36 -5.52
N LYS A 145 -12.17 -31.26 -5.70
CA LYS A 145 -13.54 -30.90 -6.09
C LYS A 145 -14.24 -30.06 -5.03
N ASP A 146 -14.16 -30.47 -3.77
CA ASP A 146 -14.80 -29.76 -2.66
C ASP A 146 -14.11 -28.42 -2.40
N ALA A 147 -12.77 -28.40 -2.44
CA ALA A 147 -11.99 -27.16 -2.35
C ALA A 147 -12.36 -26.17 -3.46
N TRP A 148 -12.56 -26.65 -4.70
CA TRP A 148 -13.00 -25.82 -5.81
C TRP A 148 -14.41 -25.24 -5.58
N ILE A 149 -15.34 -26.03 -5.01
CA ILE A 149 -16.69 -25.54 -4.69
C ILE A 149 -16.61 -24.37 -3.70
N VAL A 150 -15.80 -24.49 -2.64
CA VAL A 150 -15.61 -23.42 -1.64
C VAL A 150 -14.98 -22.18 -2.26
N MET A 151 -13.87 -22.34 -3.00
CA MET A 151 -13.18 -21.22 -3.65
C MET A 151 -14.07 -20.52 -4.66
N LYS A 152 -14.81 -21.28 -5.49
CA LYS A 152 -15.78 -20.73 -6.43
C LYS A 152 -16.89 -19.98 -5.70
N GLY A 153 -17.41 -20.54 -4.60
CA GLY A 153 -18.41 -19.88 -3.78
C GLY A 153 -17.93 -18.52 -3.27
N LEU A 154 -16.77 -18.47 -2.62
CA LEU A 154 -16.19 -17.21 -2.12
C LEU A 154 -15.94 -16.18 -3.22
N ALA A 155 -15.62 -16.63 -4.44
CA ALA A 155 -15.35 -15.78 -5.59
C ALA A 155 -16.60 -15.45 -6.45
N THR A 156 -17.78 -16.02 -6.18
CA THR A 156 -18.98 -15.83 -7.02
C THR A 156 -20.28 -15.53 -6.25
N ASP A 157 -20.34 -15.84 -4.95
CA ASP A 157 -21.50 -15.59 -4.09
C ASP A 157 -21.22 -14.42 -3.14
N THR A 158 -21.94 -13.30 -3.35
CA THR A 158 -21.78 -12.07 -2.58
C THR A 158 -22.19 -12.24 -1.11
N LYS A 159 -23.13 -13.13 -0.80
CA LYS A 159 -23.53 -13.40 0.58
C LYS A 159 -22.46 -14.19 1.31
N LEU A 160 -21.86 -15.19 0.64
CA LEU A 160 -20.77 -15.98 1.22
C LEU A 160 -19.52 -15.11 1.44
N ALA A 161 -19.17 -14.26 0.47
CA ALA A 161 -18.07 -13.30 0.63
C ALA A 161 -18.32 -12.32 1.79
N SER A 162 -19.52 -11.74 1.87
CA SER A 162 -19.89 -10.83 2.95
C SER A 162 -19.88 -11.50 4.33
N ALA A 163 -20.29 -12.77 4.42
CA ALA A 163 -20.23 -13.57 5.63
C ALA A 163 -18.79 -13.90 6.04
N TRP A 164 -17.92 -14.20 5.07
CA TRP A 164 -16.50 -14.45 5.29
C TRP A 164 -15.80 -13.21 5.88
N ASP A 165 -16.01 -12.05 5.27
CA ASP A 165 -15.46 -10.77 5.76
C ASP A 165 -15.93 -10.50 7.19
N SER A 166 -17.24 -10.64 7.40
CA SER A 166 -17.89 -10.46 8.69
C SER A 166 -17.32 -11.32 9.81
N ALA A 167 -16.77 -12.49 9.47
CA ALA A 167 -16.20 -13.46 10.43
C ALA A 167 -14.71 -13.23 10.69
N ASN A 168 -13.97 -12.71 9.72
CA ASN A 168 -12.50 -12.60 9.79
C ASN A 168 -12.00 -11.17 10.03
N GLY A 169 -12.87 -10.15 9.99
CA GLY A 169 -12.52 -8.76 10.29
C GLY A 169 -11.66 -8.05 9.24
N ALA A 170 -11.14 -8.78 8.25
CA ALA A 170 -10.53 -8.23 7.06
C ALA A 170 -11.59 -8.08 5.96
N PRO A 171 -11.80 -6.88 5.40
CA PRO A 171 -12.73 -6.71 4.30
C PRO A 171 -12.07 -7.22 3.04
N SER A 172 -12.76 -8.13 2.37
CA SER A 172 -12.34 -8.62 1.09
C SER A 172 -13.07 -7.86 -0.01
N SER A 173 -12.39 -7.67 -1.11
CA SER A 173 -12.98 -7.11 -2.33
C SER A 173 -13.36 -8.19 -3.32
N LEU A 174 -13.58 -9.43 -2.85
CA LEU A 174 -13.60 -10.63 -3.68
C LEU A 174 -14.60 -10.57 -4.86
N LEU A 175 -15.61 -9.71 -4.79
CA LEU A 175 -16.67 -9.62 -5.80
C LEU A 175 -16.97 -8.19 -6.27
N SER A 176 -17.34 -7.31 -5.34
CA SER A 176 -17.58 -5.90 -5.63
C SER A 176 -17.67 -5.12 -4.32
N LYS A 177 -17.66 -3.78 -4.42
CA LYS A 177 -17.96 -2.89 -3.28
C LYS A 177 -19.31 -3.17 -2.60
N ASP A 178 -20.25 -3.78 -3.32
CA ASP A 178 -21.59 -4.08 -2.82
C ASP A 178 -21.61 -5.31 -1.90
N ALA A 179 -20.50 -6.08 -1.83
CA ALA A 179 -20.33 -7.16 -0.87
C ALA A 179 -20.05 -6.67 0.57
N ARG A 180 -19.88 -5.35 0.77
CA ARG A 180 -19.68 -4.75 2.08
C ARG A 180 -20.78 -5.18 3.06
N PRO A 181 -20.44 -5.81 4.20
CA PRO A 181 -21.42 -6.13 5.23
C PRO A 181 -22.18 -4.88 5.71
N ALA A 182 -23.52 -4.93 5.71
CA ALA A 182 -24.36 -3.79 6.11
C ALA A 182 -24.10 -3.30 7.55
N LYS A 183 -23.64 -4.21 8.43
CA LYS A 183 -23.26 -3.92 9.82
C LYS A 183 -21.94 -3.17 9.97
N TYR A 184 -21.18 -3.00 8.90
CA TYR A 184 -19.88 -2.32 8.98
C TYR A 184 -20.07 -0.79 9.05
N PRO A 185 -19.20 -0.12 9.82
CA PRO A 185 -19.36 1.29 10.09
C PRO A 185 -19.11 2.16 8.86
N ALA A 186 -19.66 3.37 8.85
CA ALA A 186 -19.59 4.27 7.69
C ALA A 186 -18.15 4.69 7.32
N TRP A 187 -17.27 4.84 8.31
CA TRP A 187 -15.84 5.16 8.09
C TRP A 187 -15.09 4.08 7.30
N TYR A 188 -15.72 2.93 7.07
CA TYR A 188 -15.19 1.81 6.32
C TYR A 188 -15.53 1.85 4.83
N GLN A 189 -16.52 2.65 4.42
CA GLN A 189 -16.92 2.80 3.02
C GLN A 189 -15.76 3.20 2.09
N PRO A 190 -14.85 4.12 2.47
CA PRO A 190 -13.72 4.49 1.63
C PRO A 190 -12.80 3.34 1.21
N ILE A 191 -12.70 2.26 1.99
CA ILE A 191 -11.91 1.06 1.61
C ILE A 191 -12.51 0.39 0.37
N TYR A 192 -13.84 0.26 0.33
CA TYR A 192 -14.54 -0.32 -0.81
C TYR A 192 -14.56 0.62 -2.01
N ASP A 193 -14.57 1.94 -1.77
CA ASP A 193 -14.46 2.93 -2.83
C ASP A 193 -13.09 2.88 -3.48
N VAL A 194 -12.01 2.78 -2.70
CA VAL A 194 -10.64 2.55 -3.19
C VAL A 194 -10.57 1.30 -4.04
N VAL A 195 -11.13 0.18 -3.56
CA VAL A 195 -11.16 -1.08 -4.29
C VAL A 195 -11.88 -0.96 -5.64
N ALA A 196 -13.00 -0.25 -5.69
CA ALA A 196 -13.81 -0.09 -6.89
C ALA A 196 -13.27 0.98 -7.85
N HIS A 197 -12.31 1.78 -7.40
CA HIS A 197 -11.77 2.88 -8.18
C HIS A 197 -10.97 2.33 -9.39
N PRO A 198 -11.30 2.72 -10.64
CA PRO A 198 -10.68 2.17 -11.85
C PRO A 198 -9.15 2.30 -11.95
N MET A 199 -8.58 3.31 -11.30
CA MET A 199 -7.12 3.52 -11.24
C MET A 199 -6.44 2.90 -10.02
N SER A 200 -7.18 2.23 -9.14
CA SER A 200 -6.57 1.41 -8.11
C SER A 200 -5.94 0.18 -8.72
N ALA A 201 -4.78 -0.22 -8.21
CA ALA A 201 -3.97 -1.26 -8.83
C ALA A 201 -3.37 -2.21 -7.81
N TYR A 202 -3.13 -3.44 -8.25
CA TYR A 202 -2.32 -4.41 -7.53
C TYR A 202 -0.83 -4.13 -7.79
N HIS A 203 0.01 -4.57 -6.87
CA HIS A 203 1.45 -4.66 -7.16
C HIS A 203 1.65 -5.60 -8.34
N ILE A 204 2.19 -5.06 -9.43
CA ILE A 204 2.48 -5.84 -10.62
C ILE A 204 3.76 -6.63 -10.35
N VAL A 205 3.66 -7.96 -10.34
CA VAL A 205 4.79 -8.87 -10.18
C VAL A 205 4.99 -9.70 -11.45
N LYS A 206 6.25 -9.94 -11.84
CA LYS A 206 6.59 -10.81 -12.97
C LYS A 206 6.74 -12.25 -12.52
N ASN A 207 6.10 -13.21 -13.19
CA ASN A 207 6.17 -14.64 -12.83
C ASN A 207 7.58 -15.23 -13.09
N THR A 208 8.51 -14.92 -12.18
CA THR A 208 9.94 -15.19 -12.31
C THR A 208 10.47 -15.92 -11.07
N GLY A 209 9.60 -16.38 -10.16
CA GLY A 209 9.97 -17.13 -8.95
C GLY A 209 10.78 -16.35 -7.89
N GLU A 210 11.42 -15.24 -8.28
CA GLU A 210 12.15 -14.31 -7.44
C GLU A 210 11.61 -12.90 -7.68
N HIS A 211 11.17 -12.24 -6.61
CA HIS A 211 10.62 -10.88 -6.65
C HIS A 211 11.41 -10.02 -5.67
N GLN A 212 12.14 -9.04 -6.19
CA GLN A 212 12.99 -8.14 -5.39
C GLN A 212 12.80 -6.67 -5.81
N GLU A 213 12.00 -6.40 -6.82
CA GLU A 213 11.75 -5.05 -7.34
C GLU A 213 11.31 -4.08 -6.24
N GLU A 214 10.41 -4.52 -5.37
CA GLU A 214 9.91 -3.71 -4.27
C GLU A 214 10.98 -3.48 -3.20
N ALA A 215 11.65 -4.54 -2.74
CA ALA A 215 12.71 -4.43 -1.74
C ALA A 215 13.87 -3.53 -2.23
N LEU A 216 14.27 -3.68 -3.50
CA LEU A 216 15.30 -2.86 -4.12
C LEU A 216 14.87 -1.39 -4.24
N LEU A 217 13.60 -1.13 -4.60
CA LEU A 217 13.05 0.22 -4.65
C LEU A 217 12.91 0.84 -3.24
N GLN A 218 12.47 0.07 -2.25
CA GLN A 218 12.42 0.50 -0.84
C GLN A 218 13.80 0.87 -0.31
N ASN A 219 14.84 0.08 -0.63
CA ASN A 219 16.22 0.39 -0.26
C ASN A 219 16.71 1.69 -0.90
N LEU A 220 16.44 1.88 -2.21
CA LEU A 220 16.75 3.14 -2.90
C LEU A 220 15.99 4.31 -2.26
N MET A 221 14.72 4.13 -1.91
CA MET A 221 13.92 5.14 -1.25
C MET A 221 14.48 5.53 0.11
N ALA A 222 14.84 4.55 0.95
CA ALA A 222 15.45 4.82 2.24
C ALA A 222 16.78 5.59 2.09
N SER A 223 17.65 5.16 1.17
CA SER A 223 18.91 5.84 0.87
C SER A 223 18.68 7.27 0.35
N TRP A 224 17.69 7.48 -0.51
CA TRP A 224 17.34 8.81 -1.02
C TRP A 224 16.80 9.73 0.09
N GLN A 225 15.96 9.22 0.99
CA GLN A 225 15.45 9.95 2.15
C GLN A 225 16.56 10.32 3.14
N ALA A 226 17.56 9.45 3.32
CA ALA A 226 18.73 9.69 4.15
C ALA A 226 19.73 10.68 3.52
N GLY A 227 19.61 10.94 2.22
CA GLY A 227 20.57 11.79 1.48
C GLY A 227 21.80 11.05 0.97
N ASP A 228 21.86 9.72 1.13
CA ASP A 228 23.00 8.88 0.77
C ASP A 228 23.08 8.56 -0.73
N THR A 229 22.00 8.80 -1.48
CA THR A 229 21.99 8.67 -2.95
C THR A 229 22.23 10.05 -3.60
N PRO A 230 23.41 10.31 -4.19
CA PRO A 230 23.72 11.63 -4.77
C PRO A 230 23.11 11.82 -6.17
N ASN A 231 22.86 10.75 -6.92
CA ASN A 231 22.35 10.81 -8.29
C ASN A 231 21.18 9.85 -8.50
N LEU A 232 19.97 10.40 -8.45
CA LEU A 232 18.73 9.65 -8.62
C LEU A 232 18.62 8.98 -10.01
N LYS A 233 19.07 9.64 -11.07
CA LYS A 233 18.98 9.09 -12.44
C LYS A 233 19.81 7.82 -12.57
N THR A 234 21.06 7.86 -12.11
CA THR A 234 21.93 6.68 -12.12
C THR A 234 21.36 5.59 -11.21
N ALA A 235 20.88 5.94 -10.02
CA ALA A 235 20.35 4.95 -9.08
C ALA A 235 19.07 4.25 -9.59
N LEU A 236 18.17 4.97 -10.28
CA LEU A 236 17.01 4.38 -10.95
C LEU A 236 17.41 3.49 -12.13
N ALA A 237 18.46 3.86 -12.88
CA ALA A 237 19.03 3.02 -13.94
C ALA A 237 19.61 1.71 -13.38
N ASP A 238 20.37 1.80 -12.28
CA ASP A 238 20.95 0.62 -11.63
C ASP A 238 19.87 -0.30 -11.04
N LEU A 239 18.81 0.29 -10.45
CA LEU A 239 17.65 -0.45 -9.99
C LEU A 239 16.98 -1.20 -11.15
N ALA A 240 16.69 -0.51 -12.26
CA ALA A 240 16.09 -1.13 -13.44
C ALA A 240 16.95 -2.28 -13.99
N ASN A 241 18.27 -2.09 -14.06
CA ASN A 241 19.20 -3.13 -14.50
C ASN A 241 19.17 -4.37 -13.61
N LYS A 242 19.19 -4.20 -12.27
CA LYS A 242 19.11 -5.31 -11.32
C LYS A 242 17.80 -6.08 -11.46
N VAL A 243 16.67 -5.38 -11.56
CA VAL A 243 15.36 -6.03 -11.73
C VAL A 243 15.30 -6.76 -13.08
N ASN A 244 15.80 -6.17 -14.16
CA ASN A 244 15.86 -6.83 -15.46
C ASN A 244 16.72 -8.10 -15.44
N GLN A 245 17.84 -8.11 -14.70
CA GLN A 245 18.68 -9.30 -14.53
C GLN A 245 17.93 -10.43 -13.79
N ILE A 246 17.15 -10.10 -12.76
CA ILE A 246 16.31 -11.08 -12.04
C ILE A 246 15.24 -11.64 -12.96
N VAL A 247 14.54 -10.77 -13.69
CA VAL A 247 13.52 -11.18 -14.65
C VAL A 247 14.11 -12.09 -15.74
N ALA A 248 15.29 -11.74 -16.27
CA ALA A 248 15.95 -12.52 -17.31
C ALA A 248 16.48 -13.88 -16.83
N ARG A 249 16.89 -14.00 -15.56
CA ARG A 249 17.43 -15.25 -14.99
C ARG A 249 16.38 -16.36 -14.86
N ASN A 250 15.11 -15.99 -14.73
CA ASN A 250 14.04 -16.90 -14.36
C ASN A 250 12.87 -16.93 -15.36
N ASN A 251 13.06 -16.32 -16.54
CA ASN A 251 12.22 -16.54 -17.73
C ASN A 251 12.74 -17.74 -18.52
#